data_AF-A0A6S8TYP7-F1
#
_entry.id   AF-A0A6S8TYP7-F1
#
_cell.length_a   1.000
_cell.length_b   1.000
_cell.length_c   1.000
_cell.angle_alpha   90.00
_cell.angle_beta   90.00
_cell.angle_gamma   90.00
#
_symmetry.space_group_name_H-M   'P 1'
#
loop_
_entity.id
_entity.type
_entity.pdbx_description
1 polymer ?
#
loop_
_entity_poly.entity_id
_entity_poly.type
_entity_poly.pdbx_seq_one_letter_code
_entity_poly.pdbx_strand_id
1 'polypeptide(L)'
;MGGKVLVPMREHADRLNAARLQCDVMGSSTLIIARTDAEAATFLTSTIDARDHPFILGATKQLECTFDEHVANEKAQGRCGDQAGATWIESAQLKTFPELVRDALLDADKLHWDLVTKGKNLQQMKIEASKILGFEPYFDWEAPRAREGYYRVAPSTEYATERAKAFAPHSDLLWMETATPDVEQARDFARNVRADFPDQMLAYNLSPSFNWDAPGVFNNDEEIEAFTDDLAKAGYVWQFTTLAGFHTNGLATEKYVRRFADVGMKAYVEDVQREEKAIGASILKHQTWSGAELMDRMQAVATGGGASTASMGAGVTEDQFEILPPSDFVVDTNNEPLSRFEHRLMLEARAAAKAVEPRTGAAL
;
A
#
# COMPACT_ATOMS: atom_id res chain seq x y z
N MET A 1 -11.68 2.11 -0.54
CA MET A 1 -13.03 1.50 -0.68
C MET A 1 -13.93 2.09 0.39
N GLY A 2 -15.14 2.53 0.03
CA GLY A 2 -16.14 2.98 1.01
C GLY A 2 -16.85 1.81 1.69
N GLY A 3 -17.62 2.09 2.76
CA GLY A 3 -18.46 1.11 3.43
C GLY A 3 -17.72 0.06 4.26
N LYS A 4 -16.55 0.40 4.83
CA LYS A 4 -15.82 -0.54 5.69
C LYS A 4 -16.62 -0.81 6.96
N VAL A 5 -16.75 -2.10 7.29
CA VAL A 5 -17.45 -2.59 8.50
C VAL A 5 -16.42 -3.21 9.43
N LEU A 6 -16.28 -2.65 10.63
CA LEU A 6 -15.40 -3.17 11.67
C LEU A 6 -16.07 -4.31 12.43
N VAL A 7 -15.23 -5.15 13.04
CA VAL A 7 -15.63 -6.05 14.14
C VAL A 7 -15.30 -5.42 15.49
N PRO A 8 -15.92 -5.86 16.60
CA PRO A 8 -15.57 -5.36 17.92
C PRO A 8 -14.09 -5.57 18.21
N MET A 9 -13.46 -4.68 19.00
CA MET A 9 -12.02 -4.80 19.30
C MET A 9 -11.64 -6.17 19.84
N ARG A 10 -12.45 -6.75 20.73
CA ARG A 10 -12.24 -8.09 21.30
C ARG A 10 -12.17 -9.17 20.23
N GLU A 11 -13.06 -9.14 19.24
CA GLU A 11 -13.06 -10.17 18.18
C GLU A 11 -11.75 -10.11 17.37
N HIS A 12 -11.24 -8.91 17.09
CA HIS A 12 -9.97 -8.79 16.39
C HIS A 12 -8.78 -9.23 17.26
N ALA A 13 -8.77 -8.91 18.55
CA ALA A 13 -7.77 -9.42 19.49
C ALA A 13 -7.79 -10.97 19.57
N ASP A 14 -8.97 -11.58 19.56
CA ASP A 14 -9.11 -13.05 19.53
C ASP A 14 -8.51 -13.66 18.26
N ARG A 15 -8.64 -12.99 17.09
CA ARG A 15 -7.98 -13.41 15.84
C ARG A 15 -6.46 -13.36 15.93
N LEU A 16 -5.91 -12.30 16.54
CA LEU A 16 -4.47 -12.15 16.75
C LEU A 16 -3.93 -13.24 17.70
N ASN A 17 -4.64 -13.50 18.79
CA ASN A 17 -4.30 -14.59 19.72
C ASN A 17 -4.37 -15.96 19.04
N ALA A 18 -5.38 -16.22 18.21
CA ALA A 18 -5.49 -17.46 17.44
C ALA A 18 -4.31 -17.62 16.46
N ALA A 19 -3.89 -16.54 15.80
CA ALA A 19 -2.71 -16.56 14.93
C ALA A 19 -1.43 -16.88 15.72
N ARG A 20 -1.25 -16.27 16.91
CA ARG A 20 -0.10 -16.59 17.79
C ARG A 20 -0.12 -18.04 18.25
N LEU A 21 -1.27 -18.53 18.70
CA LEU A 21 -1.44 -19.94 19.11
C LEU A 21 -1.01 -20.90 17.98
N GLN A 22 -1.41 -20.62 16.74
CA GLN A 22 -1.01 -21.44 15.60
C GLN A 22 0.51 -21.41 15.37
N CYS A 23 1.14 -20.24 15.51
CA CYS A 23 2.59 -20.11 15.41
C CYS A 23 3.32 -20.91 16.50
N ASP A 24 2.81 -20.86 17.73
CA ASP A 24 3.38 -21.58 18.87
C ASP A 24 3.27 -23.10 18.69
N VAL A 25 2.12 -23.60 18.20
CA VAL A 25 1.92 -25.02 17.86
C VAL A 25 2.91 -25.49 16.80
N MET A 26 3.22 -24.63 15.82
CA MET A 26 4.17 -24.93 14.75
C MET A 26 5.64 -24.70 15.15
N GLY A 27 5.92 -24.13 16.32
CA GLY A 27 7.26 -23.73 16.72
C GLY A 27 7.85 -22.62 15.84
N SER A 28 7.01 -21.75 15.27
CA SER A 28 7.42 -20.66 14.37
C SER A 28 7.44 -19.31 15.07
N SER A 29 8.48 -18.51 14.81
CA SER A 29 8.57 -17.11 15.25
C SER A 29 7.95 -16.13 14.23
N THR A 30 6.86 -16.53 13.59
CA THR A 30 6.16 -15.70 12.59
C THR A 30 5.73 -14.38 13.23
N LEU A 31 6.02 -13.26 12.54
CA LEU A 31 5.57 -11.94 12.94
C LEU A 31 4.08 -11.75 12.63
N ILE A 32 3.35 -11.17 13.57
CA ILE A 32 1.92 -10.87 13.49
C ILE A 32 1.75 -9.36 13.38
N ILE A 33 1.08 -8.91 12.31
CA ILE A 33 0.82 -7.50 12.05
C ILE A 33 -0.68 -7.26 12.21
N ALA A 34 -1.07 -6.41 13.16
CA ALA A 34 -2.47 -6.01 13.33
C ALA A 34 -2.77 -4.76 12.50
N ARG A 35 -3.72 -4.89 11.57
CA ARG A 35 -4.22 -3.80 10.76
C ARG A 35 -5.54 -3.28 11.33
N THR A 36 -5.69 -1.96 11.42
CA THR A 36 -6.96 -1.30 11.70
C THR A 36 -7.39 -0.40 10.54
N ASP A 37 -8.68 -0.44 10.24
CA ASP A 37 -9.32 0.35 9.17
C ASP A 37 -10.22 1.47 9.72
N ALA A 38 -10.16 1.72 11.03
CA ALA A 38 -11.05 2.64 11.74
C ALA A 38 -10.89 4.11 11.35
N GLU A 39 -9.79 4.49 10.70
CA GLU A 39 -9.57 5.84 10.17
C GLU A 39 -10.60 6.24 9.10
N ALA A 40 -11.17 5.26 8.39
CA ALA A 40 -12.16 5.50 7.33
C ALA A 40 -13.41 4.61 7.43
N ALA A 41 -13.55 3.84 8.51
CA ALA A 41 -14.69 2.94 8.67
C ALA A 41 -15.94 3.68 9.13
N THR A 42 -17.08 3.31 8.54
CA THR A 42 -18.37 3.94 8.82
C THR A 42 -19.32 3.02 9.57
N PHE A 43 -18.97 1.73 9.71
CA PHE A 43 -19.83 0.73 10.35
C PHE A 43 -19.07 -0.18 11.32
N LEU A 44 -19.82 -0.76 12.26
CA LEU A 44 -19.38 -1.76 13.25
C LEU A 44 -20.46 -2.84 13.38
N THR A 45 -20.05 -4.11 13.48
CA THR A 45 -20.99 -5.24 13.53
C THR A 45 -21.76 -5.37 14.85
N SER A 46 -21.17 -4.98 15.98
CA SER A 46 -21.79 -5.14 17.30
C SER A 46 -21.28 -4.11 18.31
N THR A 47 -22.15 -3.67 19.21
CA THR A 47 -21.83 -2.78 20.34
C THR A 47 -21.35 -3.53 21.58
N ILE A 48 -21.04 -4.83 21.48
CA ILE A 48 -20.74 -5.65 22.67
C ILE A 48 -19.45 -5.23 23.40
N ASP A 49 -18.50 -4.62 22.70
CA ASP A 49 -17.23 -4.20 23.27
C ASP A 49 -17.29 -2.75 23.74
N ALA A 50 -17.11 -2.56 25.04
CA ALA A 50 -17.16 -1.26 25.70
C ALA A 50 -16.19 -0.23 25.13
N ARG A 51 -15.06 -0.67 24.55
CA ARG A 51 -14.03 0.21 24.01
C ARG A 51 -14.45 0.86 22.69
N ASP A 52 -15.41 0.26 21.97
CA ASP A 52 -15.97 0.81 20.74
C ASP A 52 -17.06 1.87 21.02
N HIS A 53 -17.64 1.89 22.23
CA HIS A 53 -18.75 2.78 22.60
C HIS A 53 -18.52 4.29 22.35
N PRO A 54 -17.36 4.87 22.66
CA PRO A 54 -17.12 6.30 22.44
C PRO A 54 -17.21 6.72 20.97
N PHE A 55 -17.09 5.77 20.04
CA PHE A 55 -17.02 6.03 18.60
C PHE A 55 -18.30 5.65 17.85
N ILE A 56 -19.29 5.06 18.53
CA ILE A 56 -20.56 4.69 17.91
C ILE A 56 -21.46 5.92 17.80
N LEU A 57 -22.02 6.12 16.60
CA LEU A 57 -22.96 7.19 16.29
C LEU A 57 -24.37 6.78 16.69
N GLY A 58 -25.04 7.64 17.46
CA GLY A 58 -26.45 7.49 17.84
C GLY A 58 -27.29 8.66 17.39
N ALA A 59 -28.59 8.40 17.21
CA ALA A 59 -29.59 9.44 17.02
C ALA A 59 -29.70 10.28 18.28
N THR A 60 -29.61 11.61 18.12
CA THR A 60 -29.68 12.58 19.22
C THR A 60 -31.05 13.27 19.29
N LYS A 61 -31.89 13.02 18.28
CA LYS A 61 -33.31 13.39 18.25
C LYS A 61 -34.17 12.14 18.22
N GLN A 62 -35.23 12.15 19.02
CA GLN A 62 -36.23 11.09 18.98
C GLN A 62 -37.08 11.24 17.71
N LEU A 63 -37.06 10.21 16.87
CA LEU A 63 -37.82 10.15 15.62
C LEU A 63 -38.93 9.10 15.74
N GLU A 64 -39.93 9.19 14.86
CA GLU A 64 -41.10 8.29 14.86
C GLU A 64 -40.76 6.83 14.50
N CYS A 65 -39.70 6.62 13.72
CA CYS A 65 -39.27 5.31 13.27
C CYS A 65 -37.75 5.23 13.12
N THR A 66 -37.23 4.01 13.08
CA THR A 66 -35.82 3.72 12.82
C THR A 66 -35.44 4.02 11.36
N PHE A 67 -34.14 4.08 11.08
CA PHE A 67 -33.62 4.28 9.73
C PHE A 67 -34.17 3.25 8.73
N ASP A 68 -34.14 1.97 9.08
CA ASP A 68 -34.59 0.89 8.20
C ASP A 68 -36.09 0.95 7.92
N GLU A 69 -36.90 1.20 8.95
CA GLU A 69 -38.35 1.39 8.82
C GLU A 69 -38.68 2.60 7.93
N HIS A 70 -38.00 3.73 8.13
CA HIS A 70 -38.18 4.91 7.29
C HIS A 70 -37.88 4.59 5.82
N VAL A 71 -36.71 4.02 5.54
CA VAL A 71 -36.32 3.67 4.17
C VAL A 71 -37.29 2.65 3.55
N ALA A 72 -37.76 1.66 4.32
CA ALA A 72 -38.74 0.69 3.86
C ALA A 72 -40.10 1.34 3.50
N ASN A 73 -40.60 2.24 4.36
CA ASN A 73 -41.85 2.96 4.16
C ASN A 73 -41.80 3.88 2.93
N GLU A 74 -40.70 4.61 2.76
CA GLU A 74 -40.48 5.50 1.62
C GLU A 74 -40.40 4.72 0.30
N LYS A 75 -39.71 3.58 0.31
CA LYS A 75 -39.64 2.68 -0.85
C LYS A 75 -41.00 2.07 -1.20
N ALA A 76 -41.82 1.72 -0.21
CA ALA A 76 -43.18 1.23 -0.44
C ALA A 76 -44.07 2.28 -1.14
N GLN A 77 -43.73 3.57 -1.00
CA GLN A 77 -44.38 4.68 -1.68
C GLN A 77 -43.69 5.07 -3.01
N GLY A 78 -42.76 4.25 -3.50
CA GLY A 78 -42.06 4.45 -4.77
C GLY A 78 -40.94 5.48 -4.74
N ARG A 79 -40.48 5.91 -3.55
CA ARG A 79 -39.39 6.89 -3.41
C ARG A 79 -38.01 6.23 -3.35
N CYS A 80 -36.97 7.01 -3.65
CA CYS A 80 -35.58 6.54 -3.64
C CYS A 80 -35.10 6.26 -2.22
N GLY A 81 -34.61 5.03 -1.96
CA GLY A 81 -34.12 4.63 -0.64
C GLY A 81 -32.91 5.43 -0.17
N ASP A 82 -32.01 5.82 -1.07
CA ASP A 82 -30.81 6.58 -0.72
C ASP A 82 -31.17 8.00 -0.26
N GLN A 83 -32.11 8.65 -0.95
CA GLN A 83 -32.60 9.99 -0.59
C GLN A 83 -33.39 9.96 0.73
N ALA A 84 -34.23 8.94 0.92
CA ALA A 84 -34.93 8.70 2.18
C ALA A 84 -33.94 8.52 3.34
N GLY A 85 -32.93 7.67 3.14
CA GLY A 85 -31.89 7.44 4.15
C GLY A 85 -31.12 8.70 4.51
N ALA A 86 -30.73 9.50 3.51
CA ALA A 86 -30.05 10.79 3.74
C ALA A 86 -30.92 11.75 4.57
N THR A 87 -32.20 11.88 4.22
CA THR A 87 -33.17 12.74 4.93
C THR A 87 -33.35 12.31 6.39
N TRP A 88 -33.43 11.00 6.64
CA TRP A 88 -33.54 10.48 7.99
C TRP A 88 -32.28 10.76 8.81
N ILE A 89 -31.09 10.53 8.24
CA ILE A 89 -29.80 10.77 8.91
C ILE A 89 -29.66 12.25 9.29
N GLU A 90 -30.03 13.16 8.39
CA GLU A 90 -30.04 14.61 8.66
C GLU A 90 -30.97 14.95 9.83
N SER A 91 -32.17 14.36 9.84
CA SER A 91 -33.17 14.56 10.90
C SER A 91 -32.73 13.99 12.26
N ALA A 92 -32.04 12.84 12.25
CA ALA A 92 -31.57 12.15 13.46
C ALA A 92 -30.40 12.85 14.16
N GLN A 93 -29.68 13.73 13.43
CA GLN A 93 -28.53 14.49 13.92
C GLN A 93 -27.51 13.58 14.63
N LEU A 94 -27.02 12.58 13.90
CA LEU A 94 -26.13 11.56 14.46
C LEU A 94 -24.86 12.18 15.05
N LYS A 95 -24.53 11.79 16.28
CA LYS A 95 -23.27 12.15 16.96
C LYS A 95 -22.77 10.96 17.75
N THR A 96 -21.50 10.96 18.10
CA THR A 96 -21.03 10.09 19.18
C THR A 96 -21.57 10.61 20.52
N PHE A 97 -21.69 9.74 21.52
CA PHE A 97 -22.14 10.18 22.85
C PHE A 97 -21.19 11.24 23.47
N PRO A 98 -19.85 11.10 23.38
CA PRO A 98 -18.92 12.16 23.78
C PRO A 98 -19.18 13.51 23.11
N GLU A 99 -19.38 13.55 21.79
CA GLU A 99 -19.65 14.79 21.06
C GLU A 99 -21.00 15.41 21.46
N LEU A 100 -22.05 14.60 21.60
CA LEU A 100 -23.37 15.07 22.04
C LEU A 100 -23.29 15.84 23.36
N VAL A 101 -22.58 15.27 24.35
CA VAL A 101 -22.42 15.92 25.66
C VAL A 101 -21.51 17.14 25.53
N ARG A 102 -20.37 17.01 24.82
CA ARG A 102 -19.41 18.11 24.62
C ARG A 102 -20.06 19.37 24.04
N ASP A 103 -21.00 19.21 23.12
CA ASP A 103 -21.74 20.32 22.50
C ASP A 103 -22.71 21.03 23.46
N ALA A 104 -23.15 20.35 24.52
CA ALA A 104 -24.01 20.91 25.55
C ALA A 104 -23.21 21.59 26.69
N LEU A 105 -21.88 21.45 26.71
CA LEU A 105 -21.02 21.98 27.77
C LEU A 105 -20.48 23.38 27.47
N LEU A 106 -20.25 24.15 28.54
CA LEU A 106 -19.46 25.37 28.48
C LEU A 106 -17.98 25.04 28.20
N ASP A 107 -17.24 25.96 27.58
CA ASP A 107 -15.83 25.72 27.21
C ASP A 107 -14.93 25.35 28.39
N ALA A 108 -15.23 25.86 29.59
CA ALA A 108 -14.50 25.53 30.81
C ALA A 108 -14.61 24.04 31.22
N ASP A 109 -15.71 23.38 30.85
CA ASP A 109 -16.01 22.00 31.26
C ASP A 109 -15.64 20.97 30.19
N LYS A 110 -15.42 21.41 28.94
CA LYS A 110 -15.07 20.56 27.79
C LYS A 110 -13.83 19.72 28.02
N LEU A 111 -12.76 20.33 28.56
CA LEU A 111 -11.52 19.59 28.86
C LEU A 111 -11.74 18.53 29.94
N HIS A 112 -12.53 18.86 30.97
CA HIS A 112 -12.85 17.89 32.03
C HIS A 112 -13.62 16.70 31.44
N TRP A 113 -14.60 16.96 30.56
CA TRP A 113 -15.37 15.93 29.87
C TRP A 113 -14.51 14.96 29.06
N ASP A 114 -13.57 15.46 28.26
CA ASP A 114 -12.67 14.63 27.45
C ASP A 114 -11.83 13.68 28.33
N LEU A 115 -11.40 14.17 29.50
CA LEU A 115 -10.60 13.38 30.43
C LEU A 115 -11.45 12.32 31.15
N VAL A 116 -12.67 12.67 31.59
CA VAL A 116 -13.51 11.73 32.36
C VAL A 116 -14.17 10.66 31.50
N THR A 117 -14.31 10.86 30.19
CA THR A 117 -14.91 9.87 29.26
C THR A 117 -13.94 8.83 28.75
N LYS A 118 -12.63 9.11 28.82
CA LYS A 118 -11.59 8.18 28.37
C LYS A 118 -11.74 6.81 29.03
N GLY A 119 -11.85 5.77 28.21
CA GLY A 119 -11.97 4.37 28.66
C GLY A 119 -13.32 3.99 29.28
N LYS A 120 -14.34 4.86 29.25
CA LYS A 120 -15.68 4.56 29.79
C LYS A 120 -16.60 3.96 28.73
N ASN A 121 -17.44 3.03 29.18
CA ASN A 121 -18.55 2.51 28.38
C ASN A 121 -19.73 3.52 28.35
N LEU A 122 -20.72 3.31 27.47
CA LEU A 122 -21.87 4.19 27.33
C LEU A 122 -22.62 4.45 28.65
N GLN A 123 -22.86 3.42 29.47
CA GLN A 123 -23.58 3.57 30.74
C GLN A 123 -22.80 4.45 31.72
N GLN A 124 -21.49 4.25 31.80
CA GLN A 124 -20.62 5.07 32.63
C GLN A 124 -20.55 6.52 32.11
N MET A 125 -20.46 6.72 30.79
CA MET A 125 -20.49 8.05 30.20
C MET A 125 -21.82 8.77 30.47
N LYS A 126 -22.96 8.08 30.37
CA LYS A 126 -24.28 8.61 30.71
C LYS A 126 -24.37 9.07 32.16
N ILE A 127 -23.85 8.26 33.09
CA ILE A 127 -23.79 8.63 34.52
C ILE A 127 -22.98 9.91 34.73
N GLU A 128 -21.83 10.07 34.09
CA GLU A 128 -21.06 11.32 34.22
C GLU A 128 -21.76 12.51 33.56
N ALA A 129 -22.32 12.31 32.36
CA ALA A 129 -23.06 13.35 31.66
C ALA A 129 -24.22 13.88 32.53
N SER A 130 -24.97 12.99 33.20
CA SER A 130 -26.05 13.39 34.09
C SER A 130 -25.57 14.20 35.31
N LYS A 131 -24.37 13.94 35.83
CA LYS A 131 -23.80 14.74 36.93
C LYS A 131 -23.44 16.16 36.48
N ILE A 132 -22.93 16.30 35.25
CA ILE A 132 -22.44 17.57 34.72
C ILE A 132 -23.60 18.42 34.17
N LEU A 133 -24.49 17.82 33.38
CA LEU A 133 -25.60 18.50 32.71
C LEU A 133 -26.86 18.63 33.58
N GLY A 134 -27.00 17.79 34.62
CA GLY A 134 -28.22 17.72 35.43
C GLY A 134 -29.38 16.94 34.79
N PHE A 135 -29.19 16.37 33.59
CA PHE A 135 -30.13 15.49 32.91
C PHE A 135 -29.38 14.47 32.05
N GLU A 136 -30.04 13.38 31.64
CA GLU A 136 -29.49 12.42 30.68
C GLU A 136 -29.88 12.83 29.25
N PRO A 137 -28.91 13.15 28.35
CA PRO A 137 -29.21 13.44 26.96
C PRO A 137 -29.82 12.23 26.25
N TYR A 138 -30.78 12.49 25.36
CA TYR A 138 -31.33 11.46 24.49
C TYR A 138 -30.24 10.96 23.53
N PHE A 139 -30.02 9.65 23.51
CA PHE A 139 -29.07 8.99 22.63
C PHE A 139 -29.53 7.57 22.34
N ASP A 140 -29.70 7.25 21.06
CA ASP A 140 -30.09 5.92 20.59
C ASP A 140 -29.27 5.48 19.38
N TRP A 141 -28.37 4.52 19.58
CA TRP A 141 -27.55 3.91 18.52
C TRP A 141 -28.21 2.72 17.80
N GLU A 142 -29.40 2.29 18.21
CA GLU A 142 -30.17 1.24 17.54
C GLU A 142 -30.98 1.82 16.37
N ALA A 143 -31.60 2.98 16.58
CA ALA A 143 -32.36 3.68 15.55
C ALA A 143 -31.61 3.90 14.22
N PRO A 144 -30.32 4.28 14.18
CA PRO A 144 -29.61 4.57 12.93
C PRO A 144 -28.94 3.35 12.27
N ARG A 145 -29.18 2.12 12.74
CA ARG A 145 -28.52 0.94 12.14
C ARG A 145 -28.79 0.82 10.65
N ALA A 146 -27.78 0.32 9.93
CA ALA A 146 -27.91 0.00 8.51
C ALA A 146 -28.92 -1.14 8.31
N ARG A 147 -29.35 -1.34 7.07
CA ARG A 147 -30.29 -2.41 6.68
C ARG A 147 -29.77 -3.81 7.04
N GLU A 148 -28.45 -3.99 6.99
CA GLU A 148 -27.75 -5.22 7.38
C GLU A 148 -27.66 -5.41 8.90
N GLY A 149 -28.10 -4.42 9.69
CA GLY A 149 -28.03 -4.42 11.15
C GLY A 149 -26.76 -3.81 11.71
N TYR A 150 -25.87 -3.24 10.89
CA TYR A 150 -24.63 -2.64 11.37
C TYR A 150 -24.84 -1.31 12.10
N TYR A 151 -24.10 -1.11 13.17
CA TYR A 151 -24.00 0.15 13.89
C TYR A 151 -23.15 1.14 13.11
N ARG A 152 -23.49 2.42 13.20
CA ARG A 152 -22.69 3.49 12.58
C ARG A 152 -21.58 3.91 13.53
N VAL A 153 -20.41 4.20 13.00
CA VAL A 153 -19.26 4.71 13.79
C VAL A 153 -18.70 5.96 13.14
N ALA A 154 -18.12 6.83 13.98
CA ALA A 154 -17.37 7.99 13.55
C ALA A 154 -15.92 7.57 13.22
N PRO A 155 -15.47 7.68 11.96
CA PRO A 155 -14.08 7.41 11.61
C PRO A 155 -13.16 8.48 12.20
N SER A 156 -12.03 8.07 12.78
CA SER A 156 -10.99 9.01 13.26
C SER A 156 -9.65 8.33 13.51
N THR A 157 -8.58 9.13 13.52
CA THR A 157 -7.24 8.69 13.98
C THR A 157 -7.28 8.26 15.44
N GLU A 158 -8.11 8.91 16.27
CA GLU A 158 -8.30 8.53 17.68
C GLU A 158 -8.89 7.13 17.80
N TYR A 159 -9.94 6.82 17.03
CA TYR A 159 -10.53 5.49 17.03
C TYR A 159 -9.54 4.44 16.56
N ALA A 160 -8.81 4.72 15.49
CA ALA A 160 -7.74 3.83 15.02
C ALA A 160 -6.64 3.63 16.08
N THR A 161 -6.27 4.68 16.82
CA THR A 161 -5.29 4.63 17.91
C THR A 161 -5.76 3.74 19.05
N GLU A 162 -7.00 3.91 19.53
CA GLU A 162 -7.54 3.09 20.63
C GLU A 162 -7.68 1.61 20.23
N ARG A 163 -8.07 1.33 18.98
CA ARG A 163 -8.03 -0.04 18.43
C ARG A 163 -6.61 -0.58 18.38
N ALA A 164 -5.65 0.20 17.90
CA ALA A 164 -4.25 -0.20 17.82
C ALA A 164 -3.66 -0.53 19.20
N LYS A 165 -3.98 0.27 20.23
CA LYS A 165 -3.63 -0.02 21.63
C LYS A 165 -4.26 -1.32 22.15
N ALA A 166 -5.50 -1.59 21.78
CA ALA A 166 -6.15 -2.86 22.11
C ALA A 166 -5.50 -4.07 21.42
N PHE A 167 -4.80 -3.87 20.30
CA PHE A 167 -4.14 -4.92 19.53
C PHE A 167 -2.66 -5.09 19.88
N ALA A 168 -2.00 -4.04 20.37
CA ALA A 168 -0.58 -4.02 20.68
C ALA A 168 -0.09 -5.23 21.51
N PRO A 169 -0.78 -5.68 22.59
CA PRO A 169 -0.34 -6.85 23.36
C PRO A 169 -0.39 -8.18 22.59
N HIS A 170 -1.00 -8.20 21.42
CA HIS A 170 -1.30 -9.38 20.61
C HIS A 170 -0.59 -9.38 19.25
N SER A 171 0.23 -8.37 18.96
CA SER A 171 0.87 -8.19 17.64
C SER A 171 2.27 -7.63 17.74
N ASP A 172 3.15 -8.03 16.81
CA ASP A 172 4.51 -7.53 16.72
C ASP A 172 4.56 -6.14 16.06
N LEU A 173 3.70 -5.89 15.06
CA LEU A 173 3.57 -4.59 14.38
C LEU A 173 2.11 -4.12 14.31
N LEU A 174 1.92 -2.80 14.31
CA LEU A 174 0.61 -2.17 14.09
C LEU A 174 0.59 -1.37 12.78
N TRP A 175 -0.53 -1.44 12.06
CA TRP A 175 -0.75 -0.71 10.82
C TRP A 175 -2.14 -0.05 10.85
N MET A 176 -2.17 1.28 10.78
CA MET A 176 -3.40 2.03 10.48
C MET A 176 -3.49 2.27 8.97
N GLU A 177 -4.54 1.79 8.33
CA GLU A 177 -4.82 2.18 6.94
C GLU A 177 -5.22 3.66 6.89
N THR A 178 -4.62 4.43 5.99
CA THR A 178 -4.88 5.87 5.81
C THR A 178 -5.57 6.15 4.47
N ALA A 179 -6.34 7.24 4.42
CA ALA A 179 -6.94 7.74 3.19
C ALA A 179 -6.00 8.59 2.33
N THR A 180 -4.98 9.21 2.95
CA THR A 180 -4.02 10.13 2.32
C THR A 180 -2.59 9.87 2.82
N PRO A 181 -1.56 10.30 2.08
CA PRO A 181 -0.17 10.26 2.54
C PRO A 181 0.12 11.46 3.46
N ASP A 182 -0.49 11.51 4.64
CA ASP A 182 -0.27 12.57 5.63
C ASP A 182 0.74 12.13 6.71
N VAL A 183 1.93 12.74 6.68
CA VAL A 183 3.01 12.45 7.64
C VAL A 183 2.64 12.87 9.06
N GLU A 184 1.90 13.97 9.25
CA GLU A 184 1.55 14.42 10.61
C GLU A 184 0.47 13.52 11.21
N GLN A 185 -0.52 13.09 10.42
CA GLN A 185 -1.49 12.06 10.86
C GLN A 185 -0.76 10.78 11.29
N ALA A 186 0.25 10.34 10.53
CA ALA A 186 1.05 9.18 10.86
C ALA A 186 1.88 9.38 12.15
N ARG A 187 2.48 10.57 12.33
CA ARG A 187 3.19 10.94 13.57
C ARG A 187 2.26 10.96 14.77
N ASP A 188 1.05 11.48 14.62
CA ASP A 188 0.05 11.51 15.68
C ASP A 188 -0.40 10.12 16.11
N PHE A 189 -0.69 9.25 15.15
CA PHE A 189 -0.97 7.84 15.44
C PHE A 189 0.19 7.17 16.18
N ALA A 190 1.42 7.32 15.66
CA ALA A 190 2.61 6.72 16.26
C ALA A 190 2.87 7.21 17.69
N ARG A 191 2.78 8.52 17.91
CA ARG A 191 2.97 9.17 19.21
C ARG A 191 1.97 8.67 20.25
N ASN A 192 0.69 8.58 19.87
CA ASN A 192 -0.36 8.20 20.81
C ASN A 192 -0.35 6.70 21.14
N VAL A 193 0.00 5.84 20.18
CA VAL A 193 0.21 4.41 20.45
C VAL A 193 1.42 4.22 21.38
N ARG A 194 2.54 4.87 21.07
CA ARG A 194 3.80 4.71 21.82
C ARG A 194 3.82 5.38 23.18
N ALA A 195 2.86 6.26 23.47
CA ALA A 195 2.63 6.76 24.82
C ALA A 195 2.34 5.61 25.80
N ASP A 196 1.64 4.57 25.34
CA ASP A 196 1.28 3.41 26.16
C ASP A 196 2.18 2.20 25.84
N PHE A 197 2.70 2.10 24.62
CA PHE A 197 3.56 1.01 24.14
C PHE A 197 4.85 1.54 23.47
N PRO A 198 5.85 2.00 24.24
CA PRO A 198 7.01 2.74 23.70
C PRO A 198 7.80 1.99 22.62
N ASP A 199 7.93 0.69 22.76
CA ASP A 199 8.71 -0.17 21.85
C ASP A 199 7.90 -0.72 20.67
N GLN A 200 6.63 -0.31 20.54
CA GLN A 200 5.75 -0.83 19.49
C GLN A 200 6.28 -0.47 18.11
N MET A 201 6.52 -1.50 17.29
CA MET A 201 6.86 -1.35 15.88
C MET A 201 5.62 -1.05 15.06
N LEU A 202 5.76 -0.19 14.05
CA LEU A 202 4.67 0.24 13.18
C LEU A 202 4.98 -0.13 11.73
N ALA A 203 3.91 -0.32 10.95
CA ALA A 203 3.97 -0.54 9.52
C ALA A 203 3.10 0.47 8.76
N TYR A 204 3.54 0.85 7.56
CA TYR A 204 2.87 1.84 6.73
C TYR A 204 2.67 1.37 5.29
N ASN A 205 1.45 1.52 4.77
CA ASN A 205 1.13 1.26 3.38
C ASN A 205 1.35 2.52 2.54
N LEU A 206 2.37 2.51 1.70
CA LEU A 206 2.63 3.50 0.67
C LEU A 206 1.66 3.27 -0.50
N SER A 207 0.39 3.61 -0.27
CA SER A 207 -0.71 3.17 -1.14
C SER A 207 -0.57 3.73 -2.56
N PRO A 208 -0.59 2.89 -3.60
CA PRO A 208 -0.67 3.36 -4.99
C PRO A 208 -2.07 3.87 -5.36
N SER A 209 -3.04 3.79 -4.44
CA SER A 209 -4.35 4.46 -4.60
C SER A 209 -4.30 5.94 -4.26
N PHE A 210 -3.22 6.42 -3.62
CA PHE A 210 -3.00 7.85 -3.46
C PHE A 210 -2.57 8.45 -4.80
N ASN A 211 -3.07 9.64 -5.08
CA ASN A 211 -2.50 10.46 -6.14
C ASN A 211 -1.31 11.24 -5.55
N TRP A 212 -0.13 10.63 -5.57
CA TRP A 212 1.10 11.21 -5.01
C TRP A 212 1.52 12.53 -5.67
N ASP A 213 1.14 12.73 -6.94
CA ASP A 213 1.45 13.93 -7.74
C ASP A 213 0.25 14.90 -7.80
N ALA A 214 -0.76 14.73 -6.93
CA ALA A 214 -1.88 15.65 -6.90
C ALA A 214 -1.45 17.03 -6.35
N PRO A 215 -1.95 18.13 -6.94
CA PRO A 215 -1.69 19.47 -6.43
C PRO A 215 -2.07 19.61 -4.95
N GLY A 216 -1.12 20.09 -4.15
CA GLY A 216 -1.33 20.34 -2.72
C GLY A 216 -1.13 19.13 -1.80
N VAL A 217 -0.72 17.97 -2.33
CA VAL A 217 -0.29 16.83 -1.49
C VAL A 217 1.16 17.03 -1.05
N PHE A 218 2.05 17.33 -1.99
CA PHE A 218 3.45 17.71 -1.74
C PHE A 218 3.76 19.02 -2.47
N ASN A 219 4.66 19.82 -1.91
CA ASN A 219 5.07 21.10 -2.50
C ASN A 219 6.19 20.93 -3.53
N ASN A 220 6.96 19.84 -3.45
CA ASN A 220 8.10 19.54 -4.31
C ASN A 220 8.48 18.05 -4.24
N ASP A 221 9.37 17.62 -5.14
CA ASP A 221 9.85 16.23 -5.22
C ASP A 221 10.70 15.85 -3.99
N GLU A 222 11.39 16.80 -3.36
CA GLU A 222 12.19 16.53 -2.16
C GLU A 222 11.32 16.08 -0.97
N GLU A 223 10.10 16.59 -0.83
CA GLU A 223 9.13 16.13 0.17
C GLU A 223 8.66 14.69 -0.11
N ILE A 224 8.47 14.32 -1.38
CA ILE A 224 8.10 12.96 -1.79
C ILE A 224 9.24 11.98 -1.48
N GLU A 225 10.48 12.37 -1.81
CA GLU A 225 11.68 11.58 -1.52
C GLU A 225 11.85 11.37 -0.01
N ALA A 226 11.67 12.42 0.78
CA ALA A 226 11.81 12.38 2.23
C ALA A 226 10.67 11.63 2.97
N PHE A 227 9.53 11.37 2.31
CA PHE A 227 8.33 10.82 2.94
C PHE A 227 8.60 9.52 3.72
N THR A 228 9.34 8.59 3.11
CA THR A 228 9.64 7.29 3.73
C THR A 228 10.59 7.41 4.92
N ASP A 229 11.57 8.33 4.86
CA ASP A 229 12.48 8.63 5.95
C ASP A 229 11.74 9.30 7.13
N ASP A 230 10.80 10.18 6.83
CA ASP A 230 10.01 10.87 7.84
C ASP A 230 9.06 9.92 8.59
N LEU A 231 8.50 8.93 7.90
CA LEU A 231 7.78 7.83 8.53
C LEU A 231 8.72 6.95 9.37
N ALA A 232 9.91 6.63 8.87
CA ALA A 232 10.88 5.82 9.61
C ALA A 232 11.27 6.48 10.95
N LYS A 233 11.50 7.80 10.96
CA LYS A 233 11.76 8.60 12.18
C LYS A 233 10.61 8.54 13.18
N ALA A 234 9.36 8.40 12.72
CA ALA A 234 8.19 8.26 13.56
C ALA A 234 7.98 6.84 14.13
N GLY A 235 8.71 5.84 13.62
CA GLY A 235 8.63 4.45 14.09
C GLY A 235 8.07 3.43 13.12
N TYR A 236 7.82 3.82 11.87
CA TYR A 236 7.37 2.92 10.82
C TYR A 236 8.55 2.14 10.24
N VAL A 237 8.87 1.03 10.90
CA VAL A 237 10.04 0.18 10.58
C VAL A 237 9.83 -0.70 9.35
N TRP A 238 8.58 -0.90 8.93
CA TRP A 238 8.25 -1.63 7.71
C TRP A 238 7.28 -0.84 6.85
N GLN A 239 7.69 -0.54 5.62
CA GLN A 239 6.91 0.25 4.67
C GLN A 239 6.82 -0.52 3.36
N PHE A 240 5.65 -0.47 2.71
CA PHE A 240 5.42 -1.26 1.50
C PHE A 240 4.43 -0.58 0.55
N THR A 241 4.67 -0.72 -0.76
CA THR A 241 3.72 -0.33 -1.80
C THR A 241 2.91 -1.55 -2.23
N THR A 242 1.67 -1.64 -1.76
CA THR A 242 0.79 -2.82 -1.90
C THR A 242 0.68 -3.37 -3.33
N LEU A 243 0.55 -2.49 -4.33
CA LEU A 243 0.29 -2.90 -5.73
C LEU A 243 1.39 -2.43 -6.72
N ALA A 244 2.61 -2.15 -6.24
CA ALA A 244 3.71 -1.73 -7.13
C ALA A 244 3.96 -2.73 -8.26
N GLY A 245 3.96 -4.03 -7.96
CA GLY A 245 4.12 -5.10 -8.96
C GLY A 245 3.00 -5.11 -10.01
N PHE A 246 1.76 -4.85 -9.61
CA PHE A 246 0.62 -4.76 -10.54
C PHE A 246 0.79 -3.59 -11.51
N HIS A 247 1.10 -2.40 -11.00
CA HIS A 247 1.26 -1.19 -11.82
C HIS A 247 2.49 -1.24 -12.73
N THR A 248 3.63 -1.70 -12.21
CA THR A 248 4.87 -1.81 -13.00
C THR A 248 4.75 -2.84 -14.12
N ASN A 249 4.17 -4.02 -13.84
CA ASN A 249 3.92 -5.03 -14.85
C ASN A 249 2.92 -4.56 -15.91
N GLY A 250 1.80 -3.96 -15.48
CA GLY A 250 0.78 -3.42 -16.38
C GLY A 250 1.34 -2.33 -17.30
N LEU A 251 2.10 -1.39 -16.74
CA LEU A 251 2.74 -0.31 -17.49
C LEU A 251 3.76 -0.84 -18.51
N ALA A 252 4.62 -1.79 -18.11
CA ALA A 252 5.60 -2.39 -19.01
C ALA A 252 4.92 -3.12 -20.17
N THR A 253 3.89 -3.92 -19.87
CA THR A 253 3.10 -4.65 -20.88
C THR A 253 2.40 -3.71 -21.85
N GLU A 254 1.75 -2.66 -21.34
CA GLU A 254 1.03 -1.69 -22.15
C GLU A 254 1.96 -0.94 -23.12
N LYS A 255 3.12 -0.47 -22.62
CA LYS A 255 4.14 0.20 -23.44
C LYS A 255 4.67 -0.73 -24.54
N TYR A 256 4.97 -1.98 -24.20
CA TYR A 256 5.51 -2.96 -25.14
C TYR A 256 4.51 -3.33 -26.23
N VAL A 257 3.28 -3.70 -25.87
CA VAL A 257 2.26 -4.17 -26.83
C VAL A 257 1.92 -3.08 -27.86
N ARG A 258 1.81 -1.82 -27.43
CA ARG A 258 1.57 -0.69 -28.34
C ARG A 258 2.69 -0.52 -29.36
N ARG A 259 3.95 -0.48 -28.91
CA ARG A 259 5.10 -0.36 -29.83
C ARG A 259 5.26 -1.59 -30.71
N PHE A 260 5.04 -2.79 -30.17
CA PHE A 260 5.13 -4.02 -30.96
C PHE A 260 4.10 -4.04 -32.10
N ALA A 261 2.89 -3.53 -31.88
CA ALA A 261 1.88 -3.40 -32.93
C ALA A 261 2.34 -2.48 -34.09
N ASP A 262 3.13 -1.45 -33.79
CA ASP A 262 3.58 -0.46 -34.78
C ASP A 262 4.87 -0.89 -35.51
N VAL A 263 5.86 -1.42 -34.78
CA VAL A 263 7.23 -1.66 -35.29
C VAL A 263 7.71 -3.11 -35.15
N GLY A 264 6.85 -4.01 -34.70
CA GLY A 264 7.16 -5.44 -34.54
C GLY A 264 8.37 -5.69 -33.63
N MET A 265 9.24 -6.62 -34.04
CA MET A 265 10.43 -7.03 -33.28
C MET A 265 11.40 -5.90 -32.93
N LYS A 266 11.34 -4.75 -33.61
CA LYS A 266 12.14 -3.59 -33.24
C LYS A 266 11.82 -3.13 -31.81
N ALA A 267 10.55 -3.21 -31.39
CA ALA A 267 10.14 -2.89 -30.01
C ALA A 267 10.81 -3.81 -28.99
N TYR A 268 10.83 -5.13 -29.25
CA TYR A 268 11.50 -6.08 -28.36
C TYR A 268 13.01 -5.84 -28.27
N VAL A 269 13.67 -5.62 -29.40
CA VAL A 269 15.12 -5.40 -29.42
C VAL A 269 15.51 -4.08 -28.73
N GLU A 270 14.78 -2.99 -28.98
CA GLU A 270 15.09 -1.67 -28.42
C GLU A 270 14.68 -1.53 -26.95
N ASP A 271 13.43 -1.85 -26.62
CA ASP A 271 12.86 -1.49 -25.31
C ASP A 271 13.00 -2.58 -24.26
N VAL A 272 13.36 -3.81 -24.67
CA VAL A 272 13.54 -4.96 -23.77
C VAL A 272 14.97 -5.46 -23.82
N GLN A 273 15.40 -6.08 -24.91
CA GLN A 273 16.67 -6.81 -24.95
C GLN A 273 17.91 -5.90 -24.79
N ARG A 274 17.93 -4.71 -25.43
CA ARG A 274 19.04 -3.75 -25.26
C ARG A 274 19.04 -3.13 -23.87
N GLU A 275 17.89 -2.81 -23.30
CA GLU A 275 17.76 -2.30 -21.94
C GLU A 275 18.22 -3.33 -20.91
N GLU A 276 17.78 -4.59 -21.03
CA GLU A 276 18.25 -5.71 -20.21
C GLU A 276 19.77 -5.86 -20.29
N LYS A 277 20.34 -5.76 -21.49
CA LYS A 277 21.80 -5.80 -21.68
C LYS A 277 22.50 -4.60 -21.05
N ALA A 278 21.92 -3.39 -21.15
CA ALA A 278 22.50 -2.16 -20.64
C ALA A 278 22.58 -2.14 -19.11
N ILE A 279 21.54 -2.64 -18.43
CA ILE A 279 21.51 -2.72 -16.96
C ILE A 279 22.12 -4.01 -16.41
N GLY A 280 22.51 -4.94 -17.28
CA GLY A 280 23.04 -6.25 -16.87
C GLY A 280 22.00 -7.14 -16.20
N ALA A 281 20.75 -7.11 -16.67
CA ALA A 281 19.67 -7.89 -16.12
C ALA A 281 19.95 -9.40 -16.23
N SER A 282 19.87 -10.13 -15.12
CA SER A 282 20.15 -11.57 -15.08
C SER A 282 19.18 -12.39 -15.94
N ILE A 283 17.95 -11.91 -16.11
CA ILE A 283 16.90 -12.55 -16.90
C ILE A 283 17.20 -12.60 -18.41
N LEU A 284 18.12 -11.77 -18.93
CA LEU A 284 18.55 -11.81 -20.34
C LEU A 284 19.03 -13.22 -20.73
N LYS A 285 19.79 -13.84 -19.82
CA LYS A 285 20.19 -15.25 -19.86
C LYS A 285 19.16 -16.10 -19.11
N HIS A 286 17.99 -16.26 -19.71
CA HIS A 286 16.81 -16.90 -19.11
C HIS A 286 16.99 -18.40 -18.78
N GLN A 287 17.78 -19.17 -19.53
CA GLN A 287 18.14 -20.56 -19.21
C GLN A 287 19.04 -20.62 -17.97
N THR A 288 20.07 -19.78 -17.91
CA THR A 288 20.92 -19.66 -16.73
C THR A 288 20.10 -19.22 -15.51
N TRP A 289 19.30 -18.15 -15.66
CA TRP A 289 18.45 -17.61 -14.58
C TRP A 289 17.42 -18.63 -14.06
N SER A 290 16.84 -19.44 -14.94
CA SER A 290 15.88 -20.49 -14.57
C SER A 290 16.53 -21.71 -13.89
N GLY A 291 17.86 -21.76 -13.82
CA GLY A 291 18.60 -22.82 -13.14
C GLY A 291 18.88 -24.06 -14.00
N ALA A 292 18.90 -23.92 -15.33
CA ALA A 292 19.22 -25.03 -16.24
C ALA A 292 20.57 -25.69 -15.90
N GLU A 293 21.60 -24.89 -15.58
CA GLU A 293 22.90 -25.41 -15.15
C GLU A 293 22.84 -26.24 -13.86
N LEU A 294 21.99 -25.86 -12.91
CA LEU A 294 21.79 -26.60 -11.66
C LEU A 294 21.18 -27.98 -11.97
N MET A 295 20.19 -28.02 -12.84
CA MET A 295 19.55 -29.27 -13.27
C MET A 295 20.52 -30.17 -14.03
N ASP A 296 21.33 -29.63 -14.92
CA ASP A 296 22.35 -30.40 -15.65
C ASP A 296 23.38 -31.01 -14.70
N ARG A 297 23.81 -30.26 -13.67
CA ARG A 297 24.71 -30.79 -12.64
C ARG A 297 24.06 -31.89 -11.81
N MET A 298 22.81 -31.72 -11.40
CA MET A 298 22.05 -32.76 -10.70
C MET A 298 21.93 -34.03 -11.55
N GLN A 299 21.65 -33.89 -12.84
CA GLN A 299 21.57 -35.02 -13.77
C GLN A 299 22.92 -35.71 -13.96
N ALA A 300 24.00 -34.94 -14.13
CA ALA A 300 25.35 -35.49 -14.25
C ALA A 300 25.76 -36.27 -13.00
N VAL A 301 25.48 -35.76 -11.80
CA VAL A 301 25.75 -36.46 -10.54
C VAL A 301 24.93 -37.73 -10.43
N ALA A 302 23.62 -37.66 -10.71
CA ALA A 302 22.72 -38.81 -10.62
C ALA A 302 23.06 -39.92 -11.63
N THR A 303 23.58 -39.56 -12.80
CA THR A 303 23.93 -40.51 -13.87
C THR A 303 25.37 -41.01 -13.82
N GLY A 304 26.21 -40.47 -12.93
CA GLY A 304 27.65 -40.77 -12.89
C GLY A 304 28.45 -40.15 -14.04
N GLY A 305 27.88 -39.15 -14.72
CA GLY A 305 28.41 -38.53 -15.94
C GLY A 305 28.00 -39.25 -17.24
N GLY A 306 27.98 -38.51 -18.35
CA GLY A 306 27.73 -39.07 -19.69
C GLY A 306 26.30 -38.92 -20.24
N ALA A 307 25.42 -38.14 -19.60
CA ALA A 307 24.11 -37.81 -20.15
C ALA A 307 24.25 -36.93 -21.41
N SER A 308 23.71 -37.39 -22.55
CA SER A 308 23.79 -36.68 -23.84
C SER A 308 22.76 -35.55 -24.02
N THR A 309 21.92 -35.30 -23.01
CA THR A 309 20.77 -34.38 -23.06
C THR A 309 20.95 -33.15 -22.16
N ALA A 310 22.19 -32.79 -21.81
CA ALA A 310 22.44 -31.59 -20.99
C ALA A 310 21.95 -30.33 -21.72
N SER A 311 21.24 -29.47 -21.01
CA SER A 311 20.56 -28.28 -21.54
C SER A 311 21.52 -27.14 -21.87
N MET A 312 22.65 -27.07 -21.17
CA MET A 312 23.71 -26.05 -21.30
C MET A 312 24.92 -26.59 -22.09
N GLY A 313 24.68 -27.48 -23.05
CA GLY A 313 25.69 -28.06 -23.93
C GLY A 313 26.10 -27.17 -25.11
N ALA A 314 26.91 -27.73 -26.02
CA ALA A 314 27.31 -27.04 -27.24
C ALA A 314 26.09 -26.60 -28.08
N GLY A 315 26.00 -25.30 -28.38
CA GLY A 315 24.89 -24.70 -29.14
C GLY A 315 23.83 -24.02 -28.28
N VAL A 316 24.10 -23.77 -26.99
CA VAL A 316 23.20 -22.98 -26.14
C VAL A 316 23.01 -21.57 -26.72
N THR A 317 21.77 -21.09 -26.74
CA THR A 317 21.41 -19.81 -27.37
C THR A 317 21.89 -18.60 -26.56
N GLU A 318 22.42 -18.79 -25.35
CA GLU A 318 22.86 -17.70 -24.49
C GLU A 318 24.27 -17.20 -24.80
N ASP A 319 25.07 -17.98 -25.52
CA ASP A 319 26.42 -17.60 -25.95
C ASP A 319 26.39 -16.31 -26.81
N GLN A 320 25.29 -16.07 -27.53
CA GLN A 320 25.09 -14.87 -28.35
C GLN A 320 24.98 -13.57 -27.52
N PHE A 321 24.76 -13.68 -26.21
CA PHE A 321 24.65 -12.52 -25.31
C PHE A 321 25.97 -12.16 -24.63
N GLU A 322 27.02 -12.97 -24.79
CA GLU A 322 28.34 -12.62 -24.29
C GLU A 322 28.86 -11.36 -25.00
N ILE A 323 29.44 -10.44 -24.21
CA ILE A 323 30.12 -9.29 -24.77
C ILE A 323 31.38 -9.83 -25.43
N LEU A 324 31.33 -10.05 -26.75
CA LEU A 324 32.55 -10.19 -27.52
C LEU A 324 33.37 -8.89 -27.29
N PRO A 325 34.63 -8.97 -26.83
CA PRO A 325 35.48 -7.81 -26.83
C PRO A 325 35.48 -7.23 -28.25
N PRO A 326 35.41 -5.90 -28.43
CA PRO A 326 35.34 -5.32 -29.77
C PRO A 326 36.53 -5.84 -30.57
N SER A 327 36.23 -6.57 -31.65
CA SER A 327 37.19 -7.34 -32.45
C SER A 327 38.10 -6.48 -33.33
N ASP A 328 38.27 -5.19 -33.02
CA ASP A 328 39.05 -4.26 -33.83
C ASP A 328 39.88 -3.32 -32.92
N PHE A 329 40.89 -3.86 -32.25
CA PHE A 329 42.05 -3.04 -31.91
C PHE A 329 42.90 -2.93 -33.17
N VAL A 330 42.76 -1.80 -33.89
CA VAL A 330 43.76 -1.40 -34.89
C VAL A 330 44.99 -0.97 -34.11
N VAL A 331 45.97 -1.86 -34.07
CA VAL A 331 47.32 -1.63 -33.55
C VAL A 331 48.16 -0.89 -34.61
N ASP A 332 49.13 -0.09 -34.16
CA ASP A 332 50.10 0.54 -35.08
C ASP A 332 51.04 -0.54 -35.69
N THR A 333 51.94 -0.14 -36.59
CA THR A 333 52.90 -1.07 -37.23
C THR A 333 53.88 -1.74 -36.26
N ASN A 334 53.90 -1.32 -34.99
CA ASN A 334 54.72 -1.84 -33.90
C ASN A 334 53.90 -2.57 -32.83
N ASN A 335 52.62 -2.83 -33.08
CA ASN A 335 51.72 -3.58 -32.20
C ASN A 335 51.36 -2.86 -30.87
N GLU A 336 51.49 -1.54 -30.79
CA GLU A 336 51.04 -0.76 -29.63
C GLU A 336 49.60 -0.22 -29.81
N PRO A 337 48.80 -0.14 -28.71
CA PRO A 337 47.43 0.34 -28.77
C PRO A 337 47.38 1.86 -29.06
N LEU A 338 46.75 2.22 -30.18
CA LEU A 338 46.55 3.63 -30.56
C LEU A 338 45.66 4.36 -29.55
N SER A 339 46.03 5.58 -29.20
CA SER A 339 45.15 6.45 -28.41
C SER A 339 43.86 6.78 -29.19
N ARG A 340 42.78 7.12 -28.48
CA ARG A 340 41.48 7.50 -29.10
C ARG A 340 41.61 8.64 -30.14
N PHE A 341 42.61 9.50 -30.00
CA PHE A 341 42.89 10.58 -30.94
C PHE A 341 43.52 10.07 -32.24
N GLU A 342 44.48 9.15 -32.15
CA GLU A 342 45.18 8.58 -33.30
C GLU A 342 44.27 7.66 -34.13
N HIS A 343 43.39 6.89 -33.47
CA HIS A 343 42.39 6.07 -34.15
C HIS A 343 41.42 6.91 -34.99
N ARG A 344 41.02 8.09 -34.49
CA ARG A 344 40.14 9.03 -35.21
C ARG A 344 40.83 9.62 -36.45
N LEU A 345 42.09 10.03 -36.32
CA LEU A 345 42.90 10.56 -37.43
C LEU A 345 43.10 9.53 -38.55
N MET A 346 43.27 8.25 -38.20
CA MET A 346 43.41 7.17 -39.19
C MET A 346 42.11 6.89 -39.96
N LEU A 347 40.96 6.94 -39.28
CA LEU A 347 39.65 6.80 -39.92
C LEU A 347 39.36 7.97 -40.88
N GLU A 348 39.70 9.20 -40.48
CA GLU A 348 39.57 10.39 -41.31
C GLU A 348 40.51 10.34 -42.54
N ALA A 349 41.75 9.85 -42.38
CA ALA A 349 42.68 9.65 -43.49
C ALA A 349 42.23 8.56 -44.48
N ARG A 350 41.66 7.45 -43.99
CA ARG A 350 41.07 6.39 -44.84
C ARG A 350 39.85 6.89 -45.62
N ALA A 351 39.03 7.76 -45.01
CA ALA A 351 37.91 8.39 -45.69
C ALA A 351 38.37 9.36 -46.79
N ALA A 352 39.43 10.14 -46.52
CA ALA A 352 40.04 11.05 -47.50
C ALA A 352 40.69 10.30 -48.69
N ALA A 353 41.37 9.17 -48.44
CA ALA A 353 41.98 8.37 -49.50
C ALA A 353 40.96 7.75 -50.47
N LYS A 354 39.77 7.38 -49.99
CA LYS A 354 38.66 6.89 -50.83
C LYS A 354 38.01 7.98 -51.69
N ALA A 355 38.24 9.26 -51.39
CA ALA A 355 37.64 10.38 -52.13
C ALA A 355 38.48 10.83 -53.35
N VAL A 356 39.68 10.27 -53.56
CA VAL A 356 40.64 10.74 -54.58
C VAL A 356 40.79 9.80 -55.80
N GLU A 357 40.06 8.68 -55.88
CA GLU A 357 40.12 7.83 -57.08
C GLU A 357 39.44 8.51 -58.29
N PRO A 358 40.16 8.73 -59.41
CA PRO A 358 39.58 9.39 -60.58
C PRO A 358 38.70 8.41 -61.37
N ARG A 359 37.49 8.85 -61.70
CA ARG A 359 36.63 8.20 -62.70
C ARG A 359 37.28 8.33 -64.09
N THR A 360 37.89 7.25 -64.58
CA THR A 360 38.20 7.10 -66.01
C THR A 360 37.25 6.07 -66.63
N GLY A 361 36.66 6.46 -67.74
CA GLY A 361 35.52 5.80 -68.36
C GLY A 361 35.84 4.66 -69.33
N ALA A 362 34.73 4.03 -69.71
CA ALA A 362 34.33 3.63 -71.07
C ALA A 362 34.88 2.33 -71.69
N ALA A 363 33.88 1.47 -71.99
CA ALA A 363 33.62 0.72 -73.21
C ALA A 363 34.59 -0.40 -73.63
N LEU A 364 34.08 -1.63 -73.59
CA LEU A 364 33.51 -2.32 -74.76
C LEU A 364 32.38 -3.26 -74.34
#